data_AF-A0A2K2VBZ0-F1
#
_entry.id   AF-A0A2K2VBZ0-F1
#
_cell.length_a   1.000
_cell.length_b   1.000
_cell.length_c   1.000
_cell.angle_alpha   90.00
_cell.angle_beta   90.00
_cell.angle_gamma   90.00
#
_symmetry.space_group_name_H-M   'P 1'
#
loop_
_entity.id
_entity.type
_entity.pdbx_description
1 polymer ?
#
loop_
_entity_poly.entity_id
_entity_poly.type
_entity_poly.pdbx_seq_one_letter_code
_entity_poly.pdbx_strand_id
1 'polypeptide(L)'
;MSDVSLCINIPIYPDMGTELYFTLTREKIEVPPEELVLEVELPSALIASCSHAAKATEEAVEAINRGVSLRNRRLEVLRRLLVRKQIKDVEKFLEDIPVGTCYAYVTRSAIEARVIPCNFNERAIDLIMEEEPNLRSLGEQALIAAIALSSTGRWIG
;
A
#
# COMPACT_ATOMS: atom_id res chain seq x y z
N MET A 1 20.79 1.60 5.66
CA MET A 1 20.55 0.17 5.95
C MET A 1 19.08 -0.02 5.74
N SER A 2 18.63 -0.93 4.87
CA SER A 2 17.19 -1.14 4.64
C SER A 2 16.60 -1.96 5.78
N ASP A 3 15.72 -1.37 6.57
CA ASP A 3 14.99 -2.07 7.63
C ASP A 3 14.10 -3.16 7.01
N VAL A 4 14.38 -4.41 7.35
CA VAL A 4 13.57 -5.56 6.95
C VAL A 4 12.33 -5.60 7.84
N SER A 5 11.33 -4.78 7.51
CA SER A 5 10.04 -4.82 8.22
C SER A 5 9.18 -5.97 7.70
N LEU A 6 8.69 -6.79 8.62
CA LEU A 6 7.79 -7.90 8.31
C LEU A 6 6.36 -7.37 8.23
N CYS A 7 5.77 -7.29 7.03
CA CYS A 7 4.37 -6.90 6.87
C CYS A 7 3.49 -8.15 6.81
N ILE A 8 3.07 -8.67 7.96
CA ILE A 8 2.18 -9.83 8.04
C ILE A 8 1.01 -9.49 8.92
N ASN A 9 -0.19 -9.82 8.44
CA ASN A 9 -1.43 -9.73 9.19
C ASN A 9 -1.63 -8.36 9.87
N ILE A 10 -1.25 -7.28 9.17
CA ILE A 10 -1.51 -5.92 9.62
C ILE A 10 -3.01 -5.68 9.51
N PRO A 11 -3.73 -5.39 10.60
CA PRO A 11 -5.16 -5.15 10.52
C PRO A 11 -5.45 -3.87 9.73
N ILE A 12 -6.43 -3.91 8.84
CA ILE A 12 -6.95 -2.79 8.06
C ILE A 12 -8.49 -2.78 8.08
N TYR A 13 -9.11 -1.62 7.92
CA TYR A 13 -10.55 -1.43 8.11
C TYR A 13 -11.19 -0.59 6.98
N PRO A 14 -11.34 -1.17 5.77
CA PRO A 14 -11.80 -0.42 4.59
C PRO A 14 -13.27 0.02 4.62
N ASP A 15 -14.14 -0.51 5.49
CA ASP A 15 -15.46 0.09 5.79
C ASP A 15 -16.17 -0.65 6.95
N MET A 16 -16.99 0.07 7.74
CA MET A 16 -17.92 -0.46 8.76
C MET A 16 -17.35 -1.41 9.84
N GLY A 17 -16.08 -1.27 10.21
CA GLY A 17 -15.49 -2.03 11.31
C GLY A 17 -15.28 -3.52 11.01
N THR A 18 -15.33 -3.92 9.72
CA THR A 18 -14.88 -5.25 9.32
C THR A 18 -13.35 -5.25 9.30
N GLU A 19 -12.76 -6.01 10.20
CA GLU A 19 -11.32 -6.23 10.25
C GLU A 19 -10.90 -7.15 9.10
N LEU A 20 -9.91 -6.69 8.33
CA LEU A 20 -9.22 -7.50 7.32
C LEU A 20 -7.73 -7.47 7.61
N TYR A 21 -7.00 -8.41 7.03
CA TYR A 21 -5.57 -8.58 7.27
C TYR A 21 -4.79 -8.25 6.01
N PHE A 22 -3.86 -7.31 6.12
CA PHE A 22 -2.92 -6.94 5.09
C PHE A 22 -1.59 -7.69 5.28
N THR A 23 -1.12 -8.32 4.22
CA THR A 23 0.19 -8.98 4.17
C THR A 23 0.93 -8.57 2.90
N LEU A 24 2.22 -8.29 3.03
CA LEU A 24 3.11 -7.95 1.92
C LEU A 24 4.30 -8.91 1.91
N THR A 25 4.52 -9.56 0.77
CA THR A 25 5.57 -10.56 0.60
C THR A 25 6.30 -10.35 -0.72
N ARG A 26 7.59 -10.70 -0.75
CA ARG A 26 8.39 -10.65 -1.97
C ARG A 26 8.04 -11.77 -2.96
N GLU A 27 7.60 -12.91 -2.44
CA GLU A 27 7.22 -14.07 -3.26
C GLU A 27 5.72 -14.30 -3.19
N LYS A 28 5.16 -14.78 -4.30
CA LYS A 28 3.75 -15.14 -4.38
C LYS A 28 3.48 -16.30 -3.43
N ILE A 29 2.48 -16.14 -2.57
CA ILE A 29 1.98 -17.19 -1.70
C ILE A 29 0.62 -17.67 -2.19
N GLU A 30 0.27 -18.90 -1.85
CA GLU A 30 -1.05 -19.45 -2.10
C GLU A 30 -1.98 -19.02 -0.98
N VAL A 31 -3.09 -18.37 -1.36
CA VAL A 31 -4.14 -17.93 -0.45
C VAL A 31 -5.45 -18.57 -0.90
N PRO A 32 -6.20 -19.23 -0.01
CA PRO A 32 -7.50 -19.80 -0.35
C PRO A 32 -8.44 -18.74 -0.95
N PRO A 33 -9.11 -19.01 -2.10
CA PRO A 33 -9.94 -18.02 -2.78
C PRO A 33 -11.06 -17.43 -1.90
N GLU A 34 -11.59 -18.21 -0.96
CA GLU A 34 -12.62 -17.81 0.00
C GLU A 34 -12.14 -16.77 1.03
N GLU A 35 -10.85 -16.77 1.31
CA GLU A 35 -10.20 -15.83 2.24
C GLU A 35 -9.71 -14.57 1.53
N LEU A 36 -9.45 -14.66 0.22
CA LEU A 36 -8.84 -13.59 -0.56
C LEU A 36 -9.85 -12.47 -0.90
N VAL A 37 -9.56 -11.25 -0.45
CA VAL A 37 -10.31 -10.04 -0.81
C VAL A 37 -9.63 -9.34 -1.99
N LEU A 38 -8.31 -9.20 -1.91
CA LEU A 38 -7.49 -8.51 -2.90
C LEU A 38 -6.10 -9.14 -2.99
N GLU A 39 -5.64 -9.39 -4.22
CA GLU A 39 -4.26 -9.70 -4.55
C GLU A 39 -3.78 -8.69 -5.59
N VAL A 40 -2.67 -8.01 -5.34
CA VAL A 40 -2.07 -7.06 -6.30
C VAL A 40 -0.55 -7.11 -6.28
N GLU A 41 0.05 -6.92 -7.45
CA GLU A 41 1.49 -6.74 -7.63
C GLU A 41 1.87 -5.25 -7.53
N LEU A 42 2.78 -4.93 -6.61
CA LEU A 42 3.26 -3.58 -6.34
C LEU A 42 4.77 -3.49 -6.62
N PRO A 43 5.24 -2.43 -7.30
CA PRO A 43 6.67 -2.18 -7.41
C PRO A 43 7.25 -1.84 -6.04
N SER A 44 8.16 -2.67 -5.54
CA SER A 44 8.87 -2.49 -4.26
C SER A 44 9.58 -1.13 -4.14
N ALA A 45 10.06 -0.59 -5.26
CA ALA A 45 10.70 0.73 -5.32
C ALA A 45 9.76 1.88 -4.90
N LEU A 46 8.45 1.65 -4.92
CA LEU A 46 7.41 2.61 -4.53
C LEU A 46 6.91 2.41 -3.10
N ILE A 47 7.41 1.41 -2.40
CA ILE A 47 6.96 1.08 -1.06
C ILE A 47 7.96 1.63 -0.06
N ALA A 48 7.58 2.74 0.58
CA ALA A 48 8.34 3.35 1.67
C ALA A 48 8.32 2.50 2.96
N SER A 49 7.19 1.88 3.29
CA SER A 49 7.01 1.07 4.50
C SER A 49 5.79 0.16 4.42
N CYS A 50 5.67 -0.79 5.36
CA CYS A 50 4.48 -1.63 5.51
C CYS A 50 3.20 -0.80 5.71
N SER A 51 3.23 0.18 6.61
CA SER A 51 2.06 1.02 6.92
C SER A 51 1.63 1.86 5.72
N HIS A 52 2.58 2.35 4.94
CA HIS A 52 2.30 3.06 3.69
C HIS A 52 1.53 2.17 2.70
N ALA A 53 2.03 0.96 2.44
CA ALA A 53 1.36 0.02 1.55
C ALA A 53 0.00 -0.46 2.09
N ALA A 54 -0.08 -0.74 3.40
CA ALA A 54 -1.32 -1.16 4.06
C ALA A 54 -2.40 -0.08 3.92
N LYS A 55 -2.07 1.19 4.18
CA LYS A 55 -3.02 2.30 4.10
C LYS A 55 -3.50 2.55 2.67
N ALA A 56 -2.58 2.57 1.71
CA ALA A 56 -2.95 2.71 0.30
C ALA A 56 -3.88 1.58 -0.18
N THR A 57 -3.66 0.37 0.33
CA THR A 57 -4.48 -0.80 0.00
C THR A 57 -5.85 -0.74 0.68
N GLU A 58 -5.91 -0.35 1.96
CA GLU A 58 -7.15 -0.13 2.72
C GLU A 58 -8.09 0.83 1.98
N GLU A 59 -7.61 2.03 1.65
CA GLU A 59 -8.40 3.04 0.95
C GLU A 59 -8.81 2.58 -0.47
N ALA A 60 -8.03 1.70 -1.11
CA ALA A 60 -8.36 1.13 -2.42
C ALA A 60 -9.51 0.14 -2.28
N VAL A 61 -9.45 -0.76 -1.29
CA VAL A 61 -10.52 -1.71 -0.99
C VAL A 61 -11.80 -0.97 -0.60
N GLU A 62 -11.72 0.09 0.20
CA GLU A 62 -12.85 0.98 0.55
C GLU A 62 -13.54 1.51 -0.72
N ALA A 63 -12.78 2.11 -1.63
CA ALA A 63 -13.34 2.65 -2.87
C ALA A 63 -13.89 1.57 -3.80
N ILE A 64 -13.28 0.38 -3.83
CA ILE A 64 -13.77 -0.77 -4.59
C ILE A 64 -15.13 -1.20 -4.05
N ASN A 65 -15.25 -1.34 -2.73
CA ASN A 65 -16.50 -1.73 -2.07
C ASN A 65 -17.62 -0.70 -2.28
N ARG A 66 -17.27 0.59 -2.29
CA ARG A 66 -18.22 1.69 -2.56
C ARG A 66 -18.57 1.86 -4.05
N GLY A 67 -17.97 1.08 -4.95
CA GLY A 67 -18.20 1.20 -6.39
C GLY A 67 -17.69 2.49 -7.03
N VAL A 68 -16.85 3.25 -6.32
CA VAL A 68 -16.25 4.52 -6.79
C VAL A 68 -14.82 4.33 -7.32
N SER A 69 -14.38 3.08 -7.40
CA SER A 69 -13.05 2.70 -7.89
C SER A 69 -13.01 2.41 -9.39
N LEU A 70 -11.79 2.25 -9.87
CA LEU A 70 -11.48 1.77 -11.21
C LEU A 70 -11.76 0.27 -11.34
N ARG A 71 -12.08 -0.18 -12.57
CA ARG A 71 -12.18 -1.63 -12.87
C ARG A 71 -10.87 -2.38 -12.60
N ASN A 72 -9.72 -1.70 -12.69
CA ASN A 72 -8.41 -2.27 -12.44
C ASN A 72 -7.99 -2.02 -10.99
N ARG A 73 -8.08 -3.05 -10.15
CA ARG A 73 -7.76 -2.98 -8.71
C ARG A 73 -6.29 -2.64 -8.45
N ARG A 74 -5.36 -3.15 -9.27
CA ARG A 74 -3.93 -2.86 -9.15
C ARG A 74 -3.65 -1.38 -9.36
N LEU A 75 -4.21 -0.79 -10.42
CA LEU A 75 -4.06 0.65 -10.69
C LEU A 75 -4.68 1.50 -9.59
N GLU A 76 -5.77 1.04 -8.97
CA GLU A 76 -6.40 1.77 -7.87
C GLU A 76 -5.55 1.81 -6.58
N VAL A 77 -4.86 0.71 -6.28
CA VAL A 77 -3.88 0.66 -5.18
C VAL A 77 -2.68 1.54 -5.50
N LEU A 78 -2.12 1.43 -6.72
CA LEU A 78 -0.97 2.25 -7.14
C LEU A 78 -1.31 3.74 -7.16
N ARG A 79 -2.53 4.11 -7.55
CA ARG A 79 -3.00 5.49 -7.52
C ARG A 79 -2.95 6.10 -6.12
N ARG A 80 -3.31 5.33 -5.08
CA ARG A 80 -3.20 5.76 -3.68
C ARG A 80 -1.78 5.73 -3.15
N LEU A 81 -1.04 4.69 -3.49
CA LEU A 81 0.37 4.54 -3.13
C LEU A 81 1.21 5.73 -3.65
N LEU A 82 0.86 6.26 -4.82
CA LEU A 82 1.52 7.42 -5.43
C LEU A 82 0.84 8.76 -5.11
N VAL A 83 -0.26 8.76 -4.34
CA VAL A 83 -1.05 9.95 -4.02
C VAL A 83 -1.46 10.73 -5.30
N ARG A 84 -1.82 10.02 -6.37
CA ARG A 84 -2.20 10.61 -7.66
C ARG A 84 -3.72 10.70 -7.82
N LYS A 85 -4.18 11.77 -8.48
CA LYS A 85 -5.61 11.95 -8.75
C LYS A 85 -6.06 11.15 -9.97
N GLN A 86 -5.27 11.16 -11.06
CA GLN A 86 -5.62 10.54 -12.33
C GLN A 86 -4.80 9.27 -12.59
N ILE A 87 -5.39 8.33 -13.35
CA ILE A 87 -4.75 7.06 -13.73
C ILE A 87 -3.58 7.27 -14.67
N LYS A 88 -3.74 8.18 -15.64
CA LYS A 88 -2.71 8.44 -16.66
C LYS A 88 -1.38 8.86 -16.03
N ASP A 89 -1.46 9.57 -14.91
CA ASP A 89 -0.29 9.99 -14.14
C ASP A 89 0.42 8.77 -13.51
N VAL A 90 -0.36 7.78 -13.05
CA VAL A 90 0.16 6.52 -12.51
C VAL A 90 0.82 5.70 -13.62
N GLU A 91 0.15 5.54 -14.77
CA GLU A 91 0.68 4.76 -15.90
C GLU A 91 2.00 5.34 -16.40
N LYS A 92 2.04 6.66 -16.62
CA LYS A 92 3.25 7.37 -17.03
C LYS A 92 4.39 7.19 -16.02
N PHE A 93 4.09 7.31 -14.73
CA PHE A 93 5.10 7.15 -13.67
C PHE A 93 5.68 5.73 -13.61
N LEU A 94 4.90 4.71 -13.97
CA LEU A 94 5.32 3.30 -13.95
C LEU A 94 6.25 2.92 -15.11
N GLU A 95 6.32 3.71 -16.19
CA GLU A 95 7.19 3.43 -17.34
C GLU A 95 8.68 3.46 -16.97
N ASP A 96 9.06 4.25 -15.95
CA ASP A 96 10.45 4.54 -15.60
C ASP A 96 10.96 3.80 -14.33
N ILE A 97 10.15 2.92 -13.72
CA ILE A 97 10.46 2.32 -12.41
C ILE A 97 11.06 0.92 -12.53
N PRO A 98 12.17 0.61 -11.81
CA PRO A 98 12.78 -0.71 -11.85
C PRO A 98 11.88 -1.84 -11.35
N VAL A 99 12.07 -3.01 -11.96
CA VAL A 99 11.27 -4.24 -11.79
C VAL A 99 11.67 -5.00 -10.53
N GLY A 100 11.27 -4.50 -9.36
CA GLY A 100 11.21 -5.30 -8.15
C GLY A 100 9.76 -5.41 -7.70
N THR A 101 9.19 -6.61 -7.61
CA THR A 101 7.77 -6.80 -7.29
C THR A 101 7.59 -7.32 -5.86
N CYS A 102 6.62 -6.73 -5.18
CA CYS A 102 6.01 -7.26 -3.96
C CYS A 102 4.56 -7.65 -4.26
N TYR A 103 4.07 -8.65 -3.56
CA TYR A 103 2.69 -9.11 -3.63
C TYR A 103 1.98 -8.67 -2.36
N ALA A 104 0.96 -7.83 -2.54
CA ALA A 104 0.08 -7.39 -1.46
C ALA A 104 -1.19 -8.23 -1.46
N TYR A 105 -1.54 -8.72 -0.28
CA TYR A 105 -2.72 -9.52 -0.03
C TYR A 105 -3.57 -8.81 1.02
N VAL A 106 -4.88 -8.77 0.76
CA VAL A 106 -5.89 -8.49 1.77
C VAL A 106 -6.73 -9.74 1.93
N THR A 107 -6.80 -10.25 3.15
CA THR A 107 -7.53 -11.47 3.50
C THR A 107 -8.53 -11.23 4.62
N ARG A 108 -9.54 -12.11 4.71
CA ARG A 108 -10.54 -12.10 5.79
C ARG A 108 -10.00 -12.68 7.10
N SER A 109 -9.02 -13.56 7.02
CA SER A 109 -8.32 -14.14 8.16
C SER A 109 -6.80 -13.96 8.05
N ALA A 110 -6.11 -14.08 9.18
CA ALA A 110 -4.66 -14.05 9.25
C ALA A 110 -4.03 -15.17 8.40
N ILE A 111 -3.00 -14.84 7.63
CA ILE A 111 -2.22 -15.78 6.84
C ILE A 111 -1.22 -16.49 7.75
N GLU A 112 -1.23 -17.82 7.75
CA GLU A 112 -0.28 -18.67 8.50
C GLU A 112 0.95 -19.12 7.67
N ALA A 113 1.11 -18.56 6.46
CA ALA A 113 2.22 -18.88 5.57
C ALA A 113 3.55 -18.23 6.00
N ARG A 114 4.67 -18.89 5.67
CA ARG A 114 6.00 -18.29 5.79
C ARG A 114 6.16 -17.16 4.78
N VAL A 115 6.15 -15.92 5.26
CA VAL A 115 6.28 -14.74 4.41
C VAL A 115 7.73 -14.30 4.29
N ILE A 116 8.14 -13.99 3.06
CA ILE A 116 9.46 -13.45 2.76
C ILE A 116 9.36 -11.92 2.76
N PRO A 117 10.12 -11.22 3.62
CA PRO A 117 10.07 -9.78 3.69
C PRO A 117 10.38 -9.11 2.35
N CYS A 118 9.70 -7.99 2.10
CA CYS A 118 10.02 -7.08 1.02
C CYS A 118 11.18 -6.16 1.42
N ASN A 119 12.03 -5.81 0.46
CA ASN A 119 12.99 -4.73 0.62
C ASN A 119 12.28 -3.41 0.29
N PHE A 120 12.13 -2.56 1.28
CA PHE A 120 11.55 -1.23 1.08
C PHE A 120 12.59 -0.25 0.57
N ASN A 121 12.11 0.70 -0.22
CA ASN A 121 12.90 1.84 -0.62
C ASN A 121 12.48 3.02 0.26
N GLU A 122 13.27 3.34 1.28
CA GLU A 122 13.01 4.50 2.16
C GLU A 122 12.96 5.82 1.37
N ARG A 123 13.62 5.88 0.21
CA ARG A 123 13.57 7.00 -0.74
C ARG A 123 12.40 6.94 -1.72
N ALA A 124 11.50 5.96 -1.58
CA ALA A 124 10.26 5.91 -2.36
C ALA A 124 9.45 7.20 -2.19
N ILE A 125 9.50 7.80 -0.99
CA ILE A 125 8.83 9.07 -0.71
C ILE A 125 9.41 10.18 -1.60
N ASP A 126 10.73 10.32 -1.68
CA ASP A 126 11.37 11.31 -2.57
C ASP A 126 10.87 11.12 -4.01
N LEU A 127 10.90 9.88 -4.51
CA LEU A 127 10.46 9.54 -5.86
C LEU A 127 8.98 9.88 -6.10
N ILE A 128 8.10 9.58 -5.14
CA ILE A 128 6.66 9.88 -5.22
C ILE A 128 6.41 11.40 -5.29
N MET A 129 7.27 12.18 -4.63
CA MET A 129 7.10 13.61 -4.38
C MET A 129 7.89 14.52 -5.35
N GLU A 130 8.97 14.05 -5.96
CA GLU A 130 9.90 14.85 -6.79
C GLU A 130 9.27 15.41 -8.07
N GLU A 131 8.20 14.81 -8.60
CA GLU A 131 7.55 15.27 -9.85
C GLU A 131 6.56 16.44 -9.67
N GLU A 132 6.30 16.90 -8.44
CA GLU A 132 5.32 17.97 -8.15
C GLU A 132 5.92 19.02 -7.20
N PRO A 133 6.62 20.05 -7.69
CA PRO A 133 7.27 21.08 -6.84
C PRO A 133 6.29 21.84 -5.94
N ASN A 134 4.99 21.89 -6.29
CA ASN A 134 3.94 22.48 -5.47
C ASN A 134 3.48 21.57 -4.31
N LEU A 135 3.81 20.29 -4.35
CA LEU A 135 3.60 19.35 -3.25
C LEU A 135 4.75 19.37 -2.24
N ARG A 136 5.81 20.17 -2.36
CA ARG A 136 6.83 20.22 -1.29
C ARG A 136 6.28 20.76 0.03
N SER A 137 5.43 21.79 0.02
CA SER A 137 4.85 22.35 1.26
C SER A 137 3.61 21.61 1.75
N LEU A 138 2.77 21.12 0.84
CA LEU A 138 1.60 20.29 1.15
C LEU A 138 1.99 18.83 1.43
N GLY A 139 3.08 18.37 0.84
CA GLY A 139 3.64 17.04 0.98
C GLY A 139 4.43 16.85 2.24
N GLU A 140 5.10 17.88 2.75
CA GLU A 140 5.63 17.83 4.11
C GLU A 140 4.49 17.74 5.13
N GLN A 141 3.34 18.41 4.89
CA GLN A 141 2.13 18.24 5.71
C GLN A 141 1.38 16.93 5.46
N ALA A 142 1.37 16.39 4.25
CA ALA A 142 0.77 15.10 3.92
C ALA A 142 1.65 13.93 4.38
N LEU A 143 2.96 14.12 4.42
CA LEU A 143 3.95 13.24 5.02
C LEU A 143 3.87 13.32 6.54
N ILE A 144 3.77 14.52 7.13
CA ILE A 144 3.43 14.70 8.55
C ILE A 144 2.04 14.15 8.83
N ALA A 145 1.06 14.18 7.93
CA ALA A 145 -0.25 13.58 8.13
C ALA A 145 -0.21 12.06 7.97
N ALA A 146 0.58 11.51 7.04
CA ALA A 146 0.78 10.06 6.89
C ALA A 146 1.61 9.48 8.05
N ILE A 147 2.55 10.27 8.59
CA ILE A 147 3.33 9.98 9.79
C ILE A 147 2.51 10.25 11.06
N ALA A 148 1.66 11.28 11.12
CA ALA A 148 0.77 11.57 12.25
C ALA A 148 -0.38 10.57 12.31
N LEU A 149 -0.99 10.18 11.20
CA LEU A 149 -1.95 9.08 11.15
C LEU A 149 -1.31 7.72 11.50
N SER A 150 0.01 7.58 11.35
CA SER A 150 0.77 6.43 11.86
C SER A 150 1.32 6.62 13.29
N SER A 151 1.24 7.81 13.89
CA SER A 151 1.79 8.14 15.23
C SER A 151 0.82 8.78 16.23
N THR A 152 -0.44 9.06 15.87
CA THR A 152 -1.46 9.57 16.79
C THR A 152 -2.56 8.55 17.05
N GLY A 153 -2.37 7.75 18.11
CA GLY A 153 -3.35 7.82 19.19
C GLY A 153 -4.35 6.68 19.42
N ARG A 154 -4.20 5.49 18.82
CA ARG A 154 -4.87 4.26 19.32
C ARG A 154 -4.00 3.01 19.19
N TRP A 155 -2.83 3.06 19.80
CA TRP A 155 -2.03 1.88 20.14
C TRP A 155 -1.88 1.83 21.65
N ILE A 156 -2.99 1.67 22.38
CA ILE A 156 -3.02 1.26 23.79
C ILE A 156 -4.29 0.42 23.98
N GLY A 157 -4.12 -0.85 24.36
CA GLY A 157 -5.18 -1.77 24.77
C GLY A 157 -5.13 -3.09 24.02
#